data_AF-A0AAV5MM79-F1
#
_entry.id   AF-A0AAV5MM79-F1
#
_cell.length_a   1.000
_cell.length_b   1.000
_cell.length_c   1.000
_cell.angle_alpha   90.00
_cell.angle_beta   90.00
_cell.angle_gamma   90.00
#
_symmetry.space_group_name_H-M   'P 1'
#
loop_
_entity.id
_entity.type
_entity.pdbx_description
1 polymer ?
#
loop_
_entity_poly.entity_id
_entity_poly.type
_entity_poly.pdbx_seq_one_letter_code
_entity_poly.pdbx_strand_id
1 'polypeptide(L)'
;MIDDDLENELLAQLDMLMDTHAKSESATDSKGKAVAEEVDFDINLPTQEQISFAIMTMQELLGGDPSHFCKVPDQPAAFEVAQILSRAPQLSSTQQKFWADFTSIYTHFSKKFRVLESKVAAADFVRKSVVDSTVAVFKKKEEFLAAKEAHVTQITHVQGLKEKISNLEAELSELRNQVPLAEQSEKNLAKQRNKLRMDMEIGLKSTAKIKEQLPSFTASADEAAEEIKNMREEWSSWQNNLC
;
A
#
# COMPACT_ATOMS: atom_id res chain seq x y z
N MET A 1 0.38 -7.00 -10.66
CA MET A 1 -0.41 -5.99 -11.39
C MET A 1 -0.74 -4.94 -10.38
N ILE A 2 -0.26 -3.71 -10.60
CA ILE A 2 -0.77 -2.54 -9.90
C ILE A 2 -2.24 -2.45 -10.34
N ASP A 3 -3.13 -2.09 -9.42
CA ASP A 3 -4.56 -2.02 -9.70
C ASP A 3 -4.81 -0.77 -10.56
N ASP A 4 -4.50 -0.88 -11.85
CA ASP A 4 -4.54 0.19 -12.86
C ASP A 4 -5.94 0.85 -12.88
N ASP A 5 -6.97 0.10 -12.49
CA ASP A 5 -8.35 0.56 -12.36
C ASP A 5 -8.51 1.65 -11.28
N LEU A 6 -7.77 1.56 -10.17
CA LEU A 6 -7.88 2.54 -9.09
C LEU A 6 -7.11 3.84 -9.40
N GLU A 7 -5.98 3.73 -10.11
CA GLU A 7 -5.21 4.89 -10.59
C GLU A 7 -6.01 5.65 -11.66
N ASN A 8 -6.67 4.93 -12.57
CA ASN A 8 -7.57 5.50 -13.56
C ASN A 8 -8.82 6.15 -12.93
N GLU A 9 -9.40 5.55 -11.89
CA GLU A 9 -10.51 6.12 -11.13
C GLU A 9 -10.11 7.42 -10.40
N LEU A 10 -8.90 7.46 -9.82
CA LEU A 10 -8.36 8.67 -9.18
C LEU A 10 -8.14 9.80 -10.17
N LEU A 11 -7.58 9.49 -11.34
CA LEU A 11 -7.39 10.44 -12.43
C LEU A 11 -8.74 10.97 -12.96
N ALA A 12 -9.73 10.09 -13.16
CA ALA A 12 -11.07 10.47 -13.61
C ALA A 12 -11.78 11.38 -12.60
N GLN A 13 -11.62 11.12 -11.29
CA GLN A 13 -12.18 11.98 -10.25
C GLN A 13 -11.51 13.35 -10.18
N LEU A 14 -10.19 13.42 -10.42
CA LEU A 14 -9.43 14.67 -10.51
C LEU A 14 -9.88 15.50 -11.71
N ASP A 15 -10.08 14.85 -12.86
CA ASP A 15 -10.52 15.49 -14.10
C ASP A 15 -11.94 16.07 -13.93
N MET A 16 -12.85 15.30 -13.32
CA MET A 16 -14.22 15.75 -13.03
C MET A 16 -14.25 16.99 -12.12
N LEU A 17 -13.30 17.10 -11.18
CA LEU A 17 -13.15 18.20 -10.24
C LEU A 17 -12.63 19.48 -10.93
N MET A 18 -11.68 19.33 -11.84
CA MET A 18 -11.20 20.40 -12.72
C MET A 18 -12.30 20.89 -13.66
N ASP A 19 -13.10 19.97 -14.20
CA ASP A 19 -14.22 20.25 -15.09
C ASP A 19 -15.38 20.97 -14.39
N THR A 20 -15.67 20.61 -13.14
CA THR A 20 -16.68 21.32 -12.33
C THR A 20 -16.21 22.71 -11.92
N HIS A 21 -14.91 22.90 -11.66
CA HIS A 21 -14.33 24.21 -11.41
C HIS A 21 -14.43 25.10 -12.67
N ALA A 22 -14.07 24.56 -13.84
CA ALA A 22 -14.18 25.24 -15.12
C ALA A 22 -15.63 25.60 -15.50
N LYS A 23 -16.59 24.70 -15.25
CA LYS A 23 -18.02 24.95 -15.48
C LYS A 23 -18.64 25.95 -14.50
N SER A 24 -18.11 26.03 -13.28
CA SER A 24 -18.53 27.04 -12.29
C SER A 24 -18.01 28.44 -12.64
N GLU A 25 -16.82 28.54 -13.25
CA GLU A 25 -16.32 29.79 -13.84
C GLU A 25 -17.05 30.15 -15.15
N SER A 26 -17.61 29.15 -15.85
CA SER A 26 -18.30 29.31 -17.13
C SER A 26 -19.83 29.26 -17.05
N ALA A 27 -20.45 29.61 -15.93
CA ALA A 27 -21.91 29.76 -15.85
C ALA A 27 -22.39 30.94 -16.72
N THR A 28 -22.40 30.73 -18.03
CA THR A 28 -22.93 31.63 -19.06
C THR A 28 -24.42 31.43 -19.17
N ASP A 29 -25.16 32.52 -19.38
CA ASP A 29 -26.57 32.45 -19.76
C ASP A 29 -26.76 31.71 -21.10
N SER A 30 -28.03 31.46 -21.46
CA SER A 30 -28.45 30.72 -22.66
C SER A 30 -28.03 31.34 -24.01
N LYS A 31 -27.14 32.33 -24.02
CA LYS A 31 -26.57 32.96 -25.23
C LYS A 31 -25.04 32.89 -25.32
N GLY A 32 -24.34 32.17 -24.45
CA GLY A 32 -22.91 31.86 -24.64
C GLY A 32 -21.98 33.07 -24.56
N LYS A 33 -22.33 34.07 -23.73
CA LYS A 33 -21.45 35.22 -23.44
C LYS A 33 -20.90 35.08 -22.02
N ALA A 34 -19.58 35.08 -21.87
CA ALA A 34 -18.92 35.22 -20.58
C ALA A 34 -19.26 36.62 -20.03
N VAL A 35 -20.18 36.68 -19.07
CA VAL A 35 -20.56 37.94 -18.42
C VAL A 35 -19.63 38.13 -17.23
N ALA A 36 -18.41 38.58 -17.50
CA ALA A 36 -17.80 39.56 -16.60
C ALA A 36 -18.58 40.87 -16.79
N GLU A 37 -19.79 40.93 -16.21
CA GLU A 37 -20.38 42.24 -15.92
C GLU A 37 -19.51 42.79 -14.79
N GLU A 38 -18.51 43.59 -15.16
CA GLU A 38 -18.18 44.73 -14.32
C GLU A 38 -19.52 45.39 -13.99
N VAL A 39 -19.94 45.26 -12.74
CA VAL A 39 -21.12 45.95 -12.24
C VAL A 39 -20.73 47.42 -12.19
N ASP A 40 -20.90 48.09 -13.32
CA ASP A 40 -20.71 49.53 -13.42
C ASP A 40 -21.82 50.17 -12.58
N PHE A 41 -21.42 50.84 -11.50
CA PHE A 41 -22.31 51.48 -10.54
C PHE A 41 -22.61 52.90 -10.99
N ASP A 42 -23.16 53.06 -12.19
CA ASP A 42 -23.66 54.35 -12.64
C ASP A 42 -25.09 54.54 -12.10
N ILE A 43 -25.17 54.77 -10.78
CA ILE A 43 -26.41 55.13 -10.09
C ILE A 43 -26.23 56.56 -9.62
N ASN A 44 -27.06 57.47 -10.14
CA ASN A 44 -27.23 58.80 -9.55
C ASN A 44 -27.78 58.62 -8.13
N LEU A 45 -26.87 58.53 -7.16
CA LEU A 45 -27.21 58.40 -5.75
C LEU A 45 -27.99 59.66 -5.33
N PRO A 46 -29.16 59.52 -4.69
CA PRO A 46 -29.85 60.67 -4.14
C PRO A 46 -28.92 61.41 -3.19
N THR A 47 -28.90 62.74 -3.30
CA THR A 47 -28.04 63.59 -2.46
C THR A 47 -28.38 63.40 -0.98
N GLN A 48 -27.44 63.69 -0.09
CA GLN A 48 -27.64 63.58 1.35
C GLN A 48 -28.88 64.37 1.82
N GLU A 49 -29.18 65.50 1.19
CA GLU A 49 -30.39 66.29 1.42
C GLU A 49 -31.68 65.56 1.02
N GLN A 50 -31.67 64.85 -0.11
CA GLN A 50 -32.80 64.03 -0.56
C GLN A 50 -33.03 62.82 0.37
N ILE A 51 -31.96 62.22 0.88
CA ILE A 51 -32.02 61.13 1.87
C ILE A 51 -32.57 61.65 3.20
N SER A 52 -32.07 62.78 3.69
CA SER A 52 -32.56 63.42 4.92
C SER A 52 -34.01 63.85 4.81
N PHE A 53 -34.44 64.41 3.66
CA PHE A 53 -35.84 64.74 3.40
C PHE A 53 -36.74 63.50 3.39
N ALA A 54 -36.29 62.39 2.80
CA ALA A 54 -37.01 61.11 2.83
C ALA A 54 -37.23 60.62 4.26
N ILE A 55 -36.16 60.62 5.06
CA ILE A 55 -36.18 60.16 6.46
C ILE A 55 -37.11 61.03 7.30
N MET A 56 -37.04 62.36 7.13
CA MET A 56 -37.89 63.31 7.86
C MET A 56 -39.37 63.15 7.46
N THR A 57 -39.65 62.98 6.16
CA THR A 57 -41.02 62.77 5.66
C THR A 57 -41.59 61.41 6.10
N MET A 58 -40.76 60.36 6.19
CA MET A 58 -41.15 59.07 6.76
C MET A 58 -41.47 59.20 8.25
N GLN A 59 -40.65 59.92 9.01
CA GLN A 59 -40.88 60.17 10.45
C GLN A 59 -42.17 60.96 10.71
N GLU A 60 -42.48 61.95 9.88
CA GLU A 60 -43.72 62.76 9.97
C GLU A 60 -44.98 61.99 9.54
N LEU A 61 -44.94 61.22 8.43
CA LEU A 61 -46.12 60.52 7.92
C LEU A 61 -46.49 59.27 8.73
N LEU A 62 -45.53 58.65 9.43
CA LEU A 62 -45.72 57.36 10.09
C LEU A 62 -45.70 57.41 11.63
N GLY A 63 -45.36 58.55 12.23
CA GLY A 63 -45.56 58.81 13.66
C GLY A 63 -44.83 57.84 14.60
N GLY A 64 -43.60 57.41 14.29
CA GLY A 64 -42.87 56.47 15.15
C GLY A 64 -41.44 56.13 14.74
N ASP A 65 -40.69 55.64 15.74
CA ASP A 65 -39.27 55.30 15.78
C ASP A 65 -38.75 54.48 14.56
N PRO A 66 -37.69 54.92 13.86
CA PRO A 66 -37.16 54.29 12.65
C PRO A 66 -36.58 52.88 12.82
N SER A 67 -36.46 52.37 14.05
CA SER A 67 -35.89 51.05 14.37
C SER A 67 -36.74 49.84 13.93
N HIS A 68 -38.00 50.04 13.49
CA HIS A 68 -38.87 48.94 13.02
C HIS A 68 -38.69 48.56 11.54
N PHE A 69 -38.13 49.43 10.70
CA PHE A 69 -37.98 49.15 9.26
C PHE A 69 -36.74 48.33 8.90
N CYS A 70 -35.80 48.16 9.84
CA CYS A 70 -34.58 47.37 9.61
C CYS A 70 -34.78 45.84 9.79
N LYS A 71 -36.00 45.35 10.06
CA LYS A 71 -36.22 43.95 10.49
C LYS A 71 -37.07 43.07 9.57
N VAL A 72 -37.45 43.49 8.37
CA VAL A 72 -38.29 42.63 7.50
C VAL A 72 -37.62 42.41 6.13
N PRO A 73 -36.90 41.29 5.94
CA PRO A 73 -36.35 40.91 4.62
C PRO A 73 -37.44 40.45 3.63
N ASP A 74 -38.64 40.12 4.13
CA ASP A 74 -39.67 39.37 3.39
C ASP A 74 -40.92 40.16 2.99
N GLN A 75 -41.05 41.43 3.38
CA GLN A 75 -42.11 42.29 2.86
C GLN A 75 -41.54 43.20 1.76
N PRO A 76 -42.14 43.21 0.55
CA PRO A 76 -41.69 44.13 -0.47
C PRO A 76 -41.98 45.54 0.02
N ALA A 77 -40.96 46.39 0.19
CA ALA A 77 -41.13 47.79 0.55
C ALA A 77 -42.10 48.53 -0.40
N ALA A 78 -42.31 48.00 -1.60
CA ALA A 78 -43.37 48.42 -2.52
C ALA A 78 -44.79 48.36 -1.90
N PHE A 79 -45.06 47.44 -0.98
CA PHE A 79 -46.34 47.29 -0.27
C PHE A 79 -46.51 48.37 0.81
N GLU A 80 -45.46 48.72 1.55
CA GLU A 80 -45.48 49.81 2.54
C GLU A 80 -45.50 51.19 1.86
N VAL A 81 -44.75 51.39 0.77
CA VAL A 81 -44.81 52.64 -0.01
C VAL A 81 -46.16 52.79 -0.73
N ALA A 82 -46.76 51.71 -1.24
CA ALA A 82 -48.13 51.75 -1.78
C ALA A 82 -49.19 52.05 -0.70
N GLN A 83 -49.00 51.59 0.53
CA GLN A 83 -49.86 51.97 1.66
C GLN A 83 -49.69 53.45 2.05
N ILE A 84 -48.47 53.99 1.99
CA ILE A 84 -48.19 55.42 2.25
C ILE A 84 -48.80 56.30 1.14
N LEU A 85 -48.63 55.91 -0.13
CA LEU A 85 -49.21 56.63 -1.27
C LEU A 85 -50.74 56.55 -1.33
N SER A 86 -51.35 55.45 -0.87
CA SER A 86 -52.82 55.31 -0.80
C SER A 86 -53.47 56.07 0.37
N ARG A 87 -52.69 56.47 1.38
CA ARG A 87 -53.18 57.22 2.56
C ARG A 87 -52.97 58.73 2.48
N ALA A 88 -52.38 59.25 1.41
CA ALA A 88 -52.02 60.68 1.31
C ALA A 88 -52.70 61.39 0.11
N PRO A 89 -53.93 61.92 0.28
CA PRO A 89 -54.60 62.73 -0.76
C PRO A 89 -53.97 64.12 -1.00
N GLN A 90 -52.85 64.46 -0.36
CA GLN A 90 -52.33 65.83 -0.25
C GLN A 90 -50.83 65.98 -0.63
N LEU A 91 -50.19 64.95 -1.20
CA LEU A 91 -48.79 65.05 -1.61
C LEU A 91 -48.66 65.93 -2.86
N SER A 92 -47.72 66.87 -2.83
CA SER A 92 -47.35 67.67 -4.01
C SER A 92 -46.79 66.78 -5.13
N SER A 93 -46.88 67.21 -6.38
CA SER A 93 -46.35 66.46 -7.53
C SER A 93 -44.86 66.12 -7.39
N THR A 94 -44.08 67.01 -6.76
CA THR A 94 -42.66 66.80 -6.44
C THR A 94 -42.44 65.66 -5.46
N GLN A 95 -43.28 65.55 -4.42
CA GLN A 95 -43.19 64.46 -3.44
C GLN A 95 -43.63 63.13 -4.05
N GLN A 96 -44.68 63.11 -4.87
CA GLN A 96 -45.09 61.89 -5.59
C GLN A 96 -43.99 61.38 -6.52
N LYS A 97 -43.32 62.28 -7.26
CA LYS A 97 -42.18 61.93 -8.11
C LYS A 97 -41.01 61.39 -7.28
N PHE A 98 -40.66 62.04 -6.17
CA PHE A 98 -39.62 61.58 -5.26
C PHE A 98 -39.88 60.15 -4.77
N TRP A 99 -41.10 59.86 -4.31
CA TRP A 99 -41.46 58.53 -3.82
C TRP A 99 -41.45 57.46 -4.92
N ALA A 100 -41.86 57.82 -6.14
CA ALA A 100 -41.77 56.92 -7.29
C ALA A 100 -40.30 56.61 -7.65
N ASP A 101 -39.44 57.62 -7.68
CA ASP A 101 -38.00 57.47 -7.95
C ASP A 101 -37.31 56.64 -6.85
N PHE A 102 -37.61 56.91 -5.58
CA PHE A 102 -37.11 56.13 -4.44
C PHE A 102 -37.53 54.66 -4.50
N THR A 103 -38.81 54.39 -4.78
CA THR A 103 -39.32 53.02 -4.89
C THR A 103 -38.66 52.27 -6.03
N SER A 104 -38.42 52.94 -7.16
CA SER A 104 -37.70 52.38 -8.31
C SER A 104 -36.26 52.00 -7.94
N ILE A 105 -35.52 52.92 -7.30
CA ILE A 105 -34.14 52.69 -6.85
C ILE A 105 -34.07 51.55 -5.84
N TYR A 106 -34.95 51.56 -4.84
CA TYR A 106 -35.01 50.52 -3.80
C TYR A 106 -35.32 49.15 -4.42
N THR A 107 -36.31 49.07 -5.31
CA THR A 107 -36.68 47.82 -5.98
C THR A 107 -35.51 47.28 -6.82
N HIS A 108 -34.79 48.14 -7.52
CA HIS A 108 -33.59 47.78 -8.29
C HIS A 108 -32.49 47.25 -7.38
N PHE A 109 -32.21 47.94 -6.27
CA PHE A 109 -31.20 47.54 -5.30
C PHE A 109 -31.54 46.21 -4.63
N SER A 110 -32.77 46.03 -4.12
CA SER A 110 -33.22 44.78 -3.51
C SER A 110 -33.15 43.60 -4.47
N LYS A 111 -33.46 43.81 -5.76
CA LYS A 111 -33.34 42.76 -6.78
C LYS A 111 -31.88 42.36 -7.00
N LYS A 112 -30.96 43.33 -7.10
CA LYS A 112 -29.52 43.06 -7.21
C LYS A 112 -28.96 42.37 -5.95
N PHE A 113 -29.41 42.79 -4.77
CA PHE A 113 -29.00 42.20 -3.50
C PHE A 113 -29.40 40.72 -3.39
N ARG A 114 -30.63 40.36 -3.77
CA ARG A 114 -31.08 38.95 -3.82
C ARG A 114 -30.26 38.11 -4.80
N VAL A 115 -29.88 38.68 -5.95
CA VAL A 115 -28.99 38.01 -6.91
C VAL A 115 -27.61 37.76 -6.27
N LEU A 116 -27.09 38.72 -5.51
CA LEU A 116 -25.82 38.57 -4.81
C LEU A 116 -25.89 37.48 -3.73
N GLU A 117 -26.94 37.47 -2.89
CA GLU A 117 -27.16 36.43 -1.88
C GLU A 117 -27.23 35.03 -2.50
N SER A 118 -27.97 34.88 -3.61
CA SER A 118 -28.04 33.61 -4.34
C SER A 118 -26.68 33.16 -4.89
N LYS A 119 -25.87 34.10 -5.42
CA LYS A 119 -24.50 33.80 -5.88
C LYS A 119 -23.58 33.40 -4.73
N VAL A 120 -23.68 34.04 -3.56
CA VAL A 120 -22.91 33.68 -2.36
C VAL A 120 -23.28 32.27 -1.90
N ALA A 121 -24.57 31.93 -1.85
CA ALA A 121 -25.02 30.58 -1.49
C ALA A 121 -24.53 29.51 -2.49
N ALA A 122 -24.53 29.82 -3.79
CA ALA A 122 -23.98 28.91 -4.80
C ALA A 122 -22.47 28.72 -4.64
N ALA A 123 -21.71 29.79 -4.36
CA ALA A 123 -20.28 29.72 -4.11
C ALA A 123 -19.95 28.90 -2.85
N ASP A 124 -20.73 29.06 -1.77
CA ASP A 124 -20.60 28.25 -0.56
C ASP A 124 -20.85 26.76 -0.84
N PHE A 125 -21.86 26.43 -1.65
CA PHE A 125 -22.14 25.06 -2.06
C PHE A 125 -20.99 24.44 -2.86
N VAL A 126 -20.48 25.16 -3.87
CA VAL A 126 -19.33 24.69 -4.67
C VAL A 126 -18.10 24.49 -3.80
N ARG A 127 -17.80 25.44 -2.90
CA ARG A 127 -16.67 25.31 -1.96
C ARG A 127 -16.79 24.03 -1.13
N LYS A 128 -17.98 23.78 -0.56
CA LYS A 128 -18.22 22.58 0.25
C LYS A 128 -18.03 21.31 -0.56
N SER A 129 -18.60 21.26 -1.78
CA SER A 129 -18.45 20.12 -2.68
C SER A 129 -16.98 19.85 -3.05
N VAL A 130 -16.20 20.90 -3.34
CA VAL A 130 -14.78 20.76 -3.66
C VAL A 130 -13.99 20.22 -2.46
N VAL A 131 -14.28 20.72 -1.25
CA VAL A 131 -13.64 20.22 -0.02
C VAL A 131 -13.99 18.75 0.22
N ASP A 132 -15.26 18.36 0.11
CA ASP A 132 -15.71 16.99 0.32
C ASP A 132 -15.07 16.02 -0.70
N SER A 133 -15.02 16.41 -1.97
CA SER A 133 -14.35 15.63 -3.02
C SER A 133 -12.84 15.53 -2.80
N THR A 134 -12.19 16.62 -2.38
CA THR A 134 -10.76 16.63 -2.07
C THR A 134 -10.44 15.66 -0.94
N VAL A 135 -11.23 15.68 0.14
CA VAL A 135 -11.07 14.75 1.27
C VAL A 135 -11.26 13.29 0.82
N ALA A 136 -12.25 13.02 -0.03
CA ALA A 136 -12.47 11.67 -0.57
C ALA A 136 -11.28 11.16 -1.39
N VAL A 137 -10.69 12.02 -2.23
CA VAL A 137 -9.49 11.70 -3.02
C VAL A 137 -8.30 11.40 -2.12
N PHE A 138 -8.05 12.22 -1.09
CA PHE A 138 -6.97 11.98 -0.14
C PHE A 138 -7.15 10.66 0.60
N LYS A 139 -8.37 10.33 1.03
CA LYS A 139 -8.66 9.06 1.69
C LYS A 139 -8.39 7.85 0.80
N LYS A 140 -8.84 7.89 -0.47
CA LYS A 140 -8.54 6.82 -1.44
C LYS A 140 -7.03 6.66 -1.66
N LYS A 141 -6.28 7.77 -1.69
CA LYS A 141 -4.82 7.73 -1.83
C LYS A 141 -4.14 7.05 -0.64
N GLU A 142 -4.61 7.30 0.58
CA GLU A 142 -4.10 6.61 1.78
C GLU A 142 -4.37 5.10 1.73
N GLU A 143 -5.58 4.70 1.34
CA GLU A 143 -5.95 3.30 1.16
C GLU A 143 -5.08 2.61 0.09
N PHE A 144 -4.82 3.29 -1.03
CA PHE A 144 -3.92 2.79 -2.08
C PHE A 144 -2.47 2.64 -1.59
N LEU A 145 -1.95 3.61 -0.83
CA LEU A 145 -0.61 3.53 -0.28
C LEU A 145 -0.46 2.36 0.70
N ALA A 146 -1.45 2.16 1.57
CA ALA A 146 -1.47 1.02 2.50
C ALA A 146 -1.52 -0.32 1.76
N ALA A 147 -2.33 -0.43 0.69
CA ALA A 147 -2.38 -1.63 -0.15
C ALA A 147 -1.03 -1.88 -0.86
N LYS A 148 -0.37 -0.83 -1.36
CA LYS A 148 0.94 -0.93 -2.00
C LYS A 148 2.01 -1.41 -1.02
N GLU A 149 2.05 -0.89 0.20
CA GLU A 149 2.97 -1.33 1.25
C GLU A 149 2.76 -2.81 1.62
N ALA A 150 1.50 -3.25 1.72
CA ALA A 150 1.17 -4.66 1.94
C ALA A 150 1.67 -5.55 0.78
N HIS A 151 1.49 -5.11 -0.46
CA HIS A 151 2.00 -5.82 -1.64
C HIS A 151 3.54 -5.90 -1.66
N VAL A 152 4.24 -4.81 -1.36
CA VAL A 152 5.71 -4.80 -1.26
C VAL A 152 6.20 -5.78 -0.19
N THR A 153 5.51 -5.83 0.95
CA THR A 153 5.80 -6.78 2.03
C THR A 153 5.64 -8.23 1.56
N GLN A 154 4.55 -8.53 0.84
CA GLN A 154 4.32 -9.86 0.27
C GLN A 154 5.40 -10.24 -0.77
N ILE A 155 5.78 -9.32 -1.66
CA ILE A 155 6.84 -9.55 -2.65
C ILE A 155 8.16 -9.89 -1.95
N THR A 156 8.52 -9.13 -0.91
CA THR A 156 9.74 -9.36 -0.13
C THR A 156 9.73 -10.75 0.52
N HIS A 157 8.58 -11.16 1.09
CA HIS A 157 8.43 -12.49 1.67
C HIS A 157 8.59 -13.60 0.61
N VAL A 158 7.98 -13.44 -0.57
CA VAL A 158 8.10 -14.40 -1.69
C VAL A 158 9.55 -14.49 -2.18
N GLN A 159 10.28 -13.38 -2.25
CA GLN A 159 11.70 -13.38 -2.60
C GLN A 159 12.54 -14.18 -1.60
N GLY A 160 12.32 -13.95 -0.29
CA GLY A 160 13.00 -14.73 0.75
C GLY A 160 12.68 -16.22 0.71
N LEU A 161 11.46 -16.61 0.33
CA LEU A 161 11.12 -18.02 0.11
C LEU A 161 11.83 -18.61 -1.11
N LYS A 162 11.96 -17.87 -2.21
CA LYS A 162 12.69 -18.33 -3.40
C LYS A 162 14.17 -18.59 -3.10
N GLU A 163 14.80 -17.72 -2.33
CA GLU A 163 16.19 -17.91 -1.91
C GLU A 163 16.35 -19.17 -1.06
N LYS A 164 15.44 -19.40 -0.09
CA LYS A 164 15.45 -20.63 0.71
C LYS A 164 15.29 -21.89 -0.15
N ILE A 165 14.37 -21.86 -1.12
CA ILE A 165 14.17 -22.98 -2.06
C ILE A 165 15.46 -23.24 -2.84
N SER A 166 16.11 -22.20 -3.38
CA SER A 166 17.33 -22.34 -4.15
C SER A 166 18.48 -22.95 -3.33
N ASN A 167 18.62 -22.55 -2.07
CA ASN A 167 19.62 -23.14 -1.16
C ASN A 167 19.33 -24.62 -0.90
N LEU A 168 18.07 -24.98 -0.63
CA LEU A 168 17.67 -26.37 -0.41
C LEU A 168 17.87 -27.23 -1.66
N GLU A 169 17.61 -26.69 -2.86
CA GLU A 169 17.87 -27.38 -4.12
C GLU A 169 19.37 -27.66 -4.31
N ALA A 170 20.24 -26.71 -3.94
CA ALA A 170 21.69 -26.89 -3.99
C ALA A 170 22.16 -27.98 -3.01
N GLU A 171 21.67 -27.96 -1.76
CA GLU A 171 21.96 -29.00 -0.75
C GLU A 171 21.49 -30.38 -1.21
N LEU A 172 20.29 -30.47 -1.78
CA LEU A 172 19.74 -31.72 -2.29
C LEU A 172 20.57 -32.25 -3.46
N SER A 173 21.05 -31.38 -4.35
CA SER A 173 21.96 -31.74 -5.44
C SER A 173 23.29 -32.30 -4.93
N GLU A 174 23.88 -31.66 -3.91
CA GLU A 174 25.11 -32.14 -3.29
C GLU A 174 24.91 -33.52 -2.63
N LEU A 175 23.84 -33.69 -1.86
CA LEU A 175 23.50 -34.98 -1.24
C LEU A 175 23.28 -36.08 -2.30
N ARG A 176 22.62 -35.76 -3.43
CA ARG A 176 22.46 -36.70 -4.55
C ARG A 176 23.79 -37.17 -5.14
N ASN A 177 24.82 -36.32 -5.13
CA ASN A 177 26.16 -36.70 -5.59
C ASN A 177 26.93 -37.53 -4.55
N GLN A 178 26.67 -37.32 -3.26
CA GLN A 178 27.35 -38.05 -2.17
C GLN A 178 26.83 -39.47 -1.96
N VAL A 179 25.52 -39.71 -2.13
CA VAL A 179 24.90 -41.05 -1.99
C VAL A 179 25.60 -42.13 -2.84
N PRO A 180 25.78 -41.98 -4.17
CA PRO A 180 26.42 -43.02 -4.98
C PRO A 180 27.89 -43.26 -4.60
N LEU A 181 28.59 -42.22 -4.11
CA LEU A 181 29.96 -42.37 -3.60
C LEU A 181 29.99 -43.22 -2.33
N ALA A 182 29.05 -43.00 -1.41
CA ALA A 182 28.90 -43.80 -0.20
C ALA A 182 28.53 -45.25 -0.53
N GLU A 183 27.57 -45.48 -1.42
CA GLU A 183 27.20 -46.83 -1.89
C GLU A 183 28.38 -47.57 -2.54
N GLN A 184 29.20 -46.86 -3.32
CA GLN A 184 30.39 -47.43 -3.93
C GLN A 184 31.45 -47.79 -2.88
N SER A 185 31.62 -46.95 -1.87
CA SER A 185 32.51 -47.21 -0.73
C SER A 185 32.07 -48.48 0.03
N GLU A 186 30.78 -48.62 0.31
CA GLU A 186 30.22 -49.80 0.97
C GLU A 186 30.48 -51.09 0.18
N LYS A 187 30.24 -51.07 -1.14
CA LYS A 187 30.54 -52.21 -2.03
C LYS A 187 32.02 -52.59 -2.00
N ASN A 188 32.92 -51.61 -1.98
CA ASN A 188 34.36 -51.85 -1.91
C ASN A 188 34.78 -52.47 -0.58
N LEU A 189 34.26 -51.95 0.55
CA LEU A 189 34.50 -52.52 1.87
C LEU A 189 33.97 -53.95 1.99
N ALA A 190 32.79 -54.23 1.44
CA ALA A 190 32.24 -55.59 1.40
C ALA A 190 33.14 -56.57 0.64
N LYS A 191 33.72 -56.14 -0.51
CA LYS A 191 34.69 -56.95 -1.27
C LYS A 191 35.96 -57.21 -0.46
N GLN A 192 36.52 -56.17 0.17
CA GLN A 192 37.73 -56.31 0.98
C GLN A 192 37.51 -57.25 2.17
N ARG A 193 36.39 -57.11 2.88
CA ARG A 193 35.99 -58.02 3.97
C ARG A 193 35.90 -59.47 3.50
N ASN A 194 35.25 -59.71 2.35
CA ASN A 194 35.12 -61.08 1.82
C ASN A 194 36.48 -61.68 1.45
N LYS A 195 37.39 -60.88 0.87
CA LYS A 195 38.75 -61.30 0.58
C LYS A 195 39.51 -61.66 1.87
N LEU A 196 39.50 -60.79 2.87
CA LEU A 196 40.12 -61.03 4.18
C LEU A 196 39.61 -62.31 4.84
N ARG A 197 38.30 -62.57 4.74
CA ARG A 197 37.71 -63.81 5.24
C ARG A 197 38.30 -65.05 4.54
N MET A 198 38.41 -65.03 3.21
CA MET A 198 38.99 -66.14 2.45
C MET A 198 40.47 -66.35 2.81
N ASP A 199 41.24 -65.25 2.89
CA ASP A 199 42.65 -65.29 3.27
C ASP A 199 42.84 -65.90 4.67
N MET A 200 41.96 -65.55 5.61
CA MET A 200 41.96 -66.13 6.96
C MET A 200 41.61 -67.62 6.95
N GLU A 201 40.60 -68.05 6.17
CA GLU A 201 40.25 -69.47 6.03
C GLU A 201 41.40 -70.29 5.45
N ILE A 202 42.14 -69.74 4.47
CA ILE A 202 43.35 -70.36 3.90
C ILE A 202 44.44 -70.46 4.97
N GLY A 203 44.72 -69.37 5.69
CA GLY A 203 45.72 -69.35 6.76
C GLY A 203 45.44 -70.36 7.87
N LEU A 204 44.17 -70.51 8.27
CA LEU A 204 43.74 -71.50 9.26
C LEU A 204 43.96 -72.93 8.76
N LYS A 205 43.62 -73.24 7.50
CA LYS A 205 43.86 -74.55 6.90
C LYS A 205 45.36 -74.89 6.86
N SER A 206 46.19 -73.94 6.45
CA SER A 206 47.66 -74.12 6.46
C SER A 206 48.19 -74.37 7.87
N THR A 207 47.71 -73.62 8.86
CA THR A 207 48.07 -73.80 10.27
C THR A 207 47.68 -75.18 10.78
N ALA A 208 46.48 -75.65 10.46
CA ALA A 208 46.01 -76.98 10.83
C ALA A 208 46.89 -78.09 10.23
N LYS A 209 47.26 -77.96 8.94
CA LYS A 209 48.14 -78.92 8.26
C LYS A 209 49.54 -78.96 8.90
N ILE A 210 50.12 -77.82 9.22
CA ILE A 210 51.41 -77.75 9.92
C ILE A 210 51.31 -78.44 11.28
N LYS A 211 50.24 -78.19 12.02
CA LYS A 211 49.99 -78.82 13.32
C LYS A 211 49.84 -80.35 13.22
N GLU A 212 49.24 -80.85 12.16
CA GLU A 212 49.10 -82.29 11.88
C GLU A 212 50.44 -82.95 11.51
N GLN A 213 51.33 -82.24 10.80
CA GLN A 213 52.64 -82.75 10.41
C GLN A 213 53.68 -82.68 11.53
N LEU A 214 53.48 -81.83 12.54
CA LEU A 214 54.43 -81.62 13.63
C LEU A 214 54.82 -82.92 14.36
N PRO A 215 53.88 -83.83 14.75
CA PRO A 215 54.24 -85.07 15.44
C PRO A 215 55.10 -86.01 14.60
N SER A 216 54.92 -86.08 13.28
CA SER A 216 55.76 -86.94 12.44
C SER A 216 57.18 -86.39 12.33
N PHE A 217 57.34 -85.06 12.26
CA PHE A 217 58.66 -84.45 12.32
C PHE A 217 59.33 -84.67 13.68
N THR A 218 58.57 -84.56 14.78
CA THR A 218 59.09 -84.88 16.13
C THR A 218 59.52 -86.34 16.21
N ALA A 219 58.68 -87.28 15.78
CA ALA A 219 59.01 -88.71 15.80
C ALA A 219 60.26 -89.03 14.96
N SER A 220 60.38 -88.43 13.77
CA SER A 220 61.57 -88.59 12.92
C SER A 220 62.83 -88.02 13.57
N ALA A 221 62.71 -86.91 14.31
CA ALA A 221 63.83 -86.34 15.06
C ALA A 221 64.24 -87.24 16.26
N ASP A 222 63.26 -87.82 16.97
CA ASP A 222 63.51 -88.74 18.08
C ASP A 222 64.18 -90.03 17.61
N GLU A 223 63.72 -90.61 16.48
CA GLU A 223 64.32 -91.79 15.87
C GLU A 223 65.77 -91.54 15.45
N ALA A 224 66.03 -90.43 14.75
CA ALA A 224 67.38 -90.03 14.37
C ALA A 224 68.28 -89.80 15.60
N ALA A 225 67.74 -89.25 16.68
CA ALA A 225 68.50 -89.05 17.93
C ALA A 225 68.91 -90.39 18.57
N GLU A 226 68.02 -91.39 18.58
CA GLU A 226 68.35 -92.72 19.11
C GLU A 226 69.34 -93.46 18.19
N GLU A 227 69.21 -93.34 16.88
CA GLU A 227 70.17 -93.90 15.92
C GLU A 227 71.58 -93.31 16.12
N ILE A 228 71.68 -91.99 16.29
CA ILE A 228 72.94 -91.31 16.61
C ILE A 228 73.52 -91.81 17.94
N LYS A 229 72.69 -92.01 18.96
CA LYS A 229 73.13 -92.54 20.25
C LYS A 229 73.68 -93.96 20.11
N ASN A 230 72.98 -94.83 19.41
CA ASN A 230 73.43 -96.21 19.14
C ASN A 230 74.77 -96.22 18.40
N MET A 231 74.90 -95.45 17.32
CA MET A 231 76.17 -95.34 16.57
C MET A 231 77.32 -94.85 17.46
N ARG A 232 77.06 -93.92 18.40
CA ARG A 232 78.07 -93.45 19.36
C ARG A 232 78.50 -94.54 20.33
N GLU A 233 77.56 -95.33 20.83
CA GLU A 233 77.83 -96.46 21.72
C GLU A 233 78.66 -97.54 21.00
N GLU A 234 78.28 -97.89 19.77
CA GLU A 234 79.03 -98.82 18.92
C GLU A 234 80.46 -98.33 18.65
N TRP A 235 80.62 -97.05 18.26
CA TRP A 235 81.92 -96.45 18.07
C TRP A 235 82.78 -96.50 19.34
N SER A 236 82.20 -96.18 20.50
CA SER A 236 82.91 -96.21 21.78
C SER A 236 83.35 -97.64 22.15
N SER A 237 82.51 -98.64 21.89
CA SER A 237 82.83 -100.05 22.06
C SER A 237 83.98 -100.48 21.14
N TRP A 238 83.93 -100.11 19.86
CA TRP A 238 85.00 -100.39 18.90
C TRP A 238 86.33 -99.76 19.33
N GLN A 239 86.29 -98.51 19.77
CA GLN A 239 87.47 -97.79 20.27
C GLN A 239 88.07 -98.44 21.52
N ASN A 240 87.23 -98.93 22.46
CA ASN A 240 87.69 -99.64 23.65
C ASN A 240 88.30 -101.02 23.36
N ASN A 241 87.92 -101.66 22.26
CA ASN A 241 88.47 -102.96 21.85
C ASN A 241 89.80 -102.86 21.06
N LEU A 242 90.23 -101.65 20.69
CA LEU A 242 91.46 -101.42 19.92
C LEU A 242 92.64 -100.87 20.74
N CYS A 243 92.40 -100.51 22.01
CA CYS A 243 93.43 -100.12 22.98
C CYS A 243 93.66 -101.25 23.99
#